data_AF-T1EJT2-F1
#
_entry.id   AF-T1EJT2-F1
#
_cell.length_a   1.000
_cell.length_b   1.000
_cell.length_c   1.000
_cell.angle_alpha   90.00
_cell.angle_beta   90.00
_cell.angle_gamma   90.00
#
_symmetry.space_group_name_H-M   'P 1'
#
loop_
_entity.id
_entity.type
_entity.pdbx_description
1 polymer ?
#
loop_
_entity_poly.entity_id
_entity_poly.type
_entity_poly.pdbx_seq_one_letter_code
_entity_poly.pdbx_strand_id
1 'polypeptide(L)'
;GHKAALRQTPTPEGLTHDWIIFLRGDDKVKVENFIQKIRFNLHPTFKYPKRGEVCVCVPPYQVIESGYGGFNMPVDIFFDYNGVSKKLTLYYYLYLGVTPAISNIRCEKIIFQNPSEYFCKKLFSS
;
A
#
# COMPACT_ATOMS: atom_id res chain seq x y z
N GLY A 1 0.83 -6.10 -1.49
CA GLY A 1 0.62 -6.92 -2.71
C GLY A 1 -0.39 -6.21 -3.60
N HIS A 2 -0.66 -6.74 -4.79
CA HIS A 2 -1.70 -6.20 -5.65
C HIS A 2 -2.45 -7.30 -6.41
N LYS A 3 -3.66 -6.97 -6.85
CA LYS A 3 -4.37 -7.72 -7.89
C LYS A 3 -4.63 -6.80 -9.08
N ALA A 4 -4.65 -7.35 -10.29
CA ALA A 4 -5.00 -6.61 -11.49
C ALA A 4 -5.73 -7.53 -12.48
N ALA A 5 -6.75 -7.01 -13.14
CA ALA A 5 -7.52 -7.74 -14.15
C ALA A 5 -7.70 -6.89 -15.40
N LEU A 6 -7.53 -7.52 -16.56
CA LEU A 6 -7.88 -6.92 -17.84
C LEU A 6 -9.41 -6.75 -17.92
N ARG A 7 -9.85 -5.58 -18.35
CA ARG A 7 -11.26 -5.28 -18.59
C ARG A 7 -11.71 -5.92 -19.89
N GLN A 8 -12.96 -6.37 -19.94
CA GLN A 8 -13.58 -6.80 -21.21
C GLN A 8 -13.68 -5.65 -22.21
N THR A 9 -13.93 -4.43 -21.71
CA THR A 9 -13.98 -3.21 -22.50
C THR A 9 -13.24 -2.10 -21.77
N PRO A 10 -12.33 -1.36 -22.45
CA PRO A 10 -11.66 -0.21 -21.87
C PRO A 10 -12.66 0.86 -21.40
N THR A 11 -12.26 1.70 -20.45
CA THR A 11 -13.06 2.89 -20.09
C THR A 11 -13.07 3.90 -21.25
N PRO A 12 -13.97 4.92 -21.23
CA PRO A 12 -13.96 5.99 -22.24
C PRO A 12 -12.61 6.72 -22.35
N GLU A 13 -11.86 6.78 -21.24
CA GLU A 13 -10.51 7.36 -21.17
C GLU A 13 -9.41 6.38 -21.65
N GLY A 14 -9.77 5.19 -22.10
CA GLY A 14 -8.84 4.17 -22.61
C GLY A 14 -8.17 3.32 -21.53
N LEU A 15 -8.65 3.33 -20.29
CA LEU A 15 -8.06 2.51 -19.22
C LEU A 15 -8.41 1.04 -19.43
N THR A 16 -7.39 0.17 -19.44
CA THR A 16 -7.55 -1.23 -19.88
C THR A 16 -7.64 -2.24 -18.74
N HIS A 17 -7.18 -1.88 -17.54
CA HIS A 17 -7.16 -2.77 -16.37
C HIS A 17 -7.80 -2.11 -15.16
N ASP A 18 -8.43 -2.93 -14.32
CA ASP A 18 -8.76 -2.56 -12.94
C ASP A 18 -7.76 -3.22 -12.01
N TRP A 19 -7.29 -2.48 -11.01
CA TRP A 19 -6.30 -2.98 -10.07
C TRP A 19 -6.57 -2.52 -8.64
N ILE A 20 -6.07 -3.31 -7.70
CA ILE A 20 -6.08 -3.02 -6.27
C ILE A 20 -4.68 -3.25 -5.72
N ILE A 21 -4.09 -2.21 -5.13
CA ILE A 21 -2.87 -2.31 -4.31
C ILE A 21 -3.29 -2.35 -2.84
N PHE A 22 -2.66 -3.19 -2.04
CA PHE A 22 -2.95 -3.31 -0.62
C PHE A 22 -1.70 -3.58 0.22
N LEU A 23 -1.75 -3.11 1.46
CA LEU A 23 -0.82 -3.44 2.53
C LEU A 23 -1.60 -4.02 3.70
N ARG A 24 -1.11 -5.14 4.23
CA ARG A 24 -1.66 -5.78 5.43
C ARG A 24 -0.54 -6.47 6.20
N GLY A 25 -0.74 -6.64 7.51
CA GLY A 25 0.08 -7.55 8.30
C GLY A 25 -0.12 -9.00 7.89
N ASP A 26 0.73 -9.86 8.42
CA ASP A 26 0.41 -11.28 8.52
C ASP A 26 -0.83 -11.47 9.43
N ASP A 27 -1.54 -12.59 9.32
CA ASP A 27 -2.83 -12.81 10.00
C ASP A 27 -2.76 -12.66 11.53
N LYS A 28 -1.55 -12.75 12.10
CA LYS A 28 -1.26 -12.59 13.54
C LYS A 28 -0.85 -11.18 13.95
N VAL A 29 -0.71 -10.24 13.00
CA VAL A 29 -0.12 -8.91 13.23
C VAL A 29 -1.14 -7.82 12.90
N LYS A 30 -1.62 -7.15 13.96
CA LYS A 30 -2.44 -5.95 13.86
C LYS A 30 -1.58 -4.72 13.57
N VAL A 31 -1.31 -4.51 12.28
CA VAL A 31 -0.45 -3.41 11.80
C VAL A 31 -0.98 -2.03 12.18
N GLU A 32 -2.29 -1.88 12.37
CA GLU A 32 -2.95 -0.67 12.83
C GLU A 32 -2.46 -0.19 14.21
N ASN A 33 -1.88 -1.06 15.03
CA ASN A 33 -1.37 -0.70 16.35
C ASN A 33 -0.12 0.19 16.28
N PHE A 34 0.69 0.02 15.23
CA PHE A 34 1.96 0.72 15.08
C PHE A 34 2.10 1.55 13.79
N ILE A 35 1.23 1.33 12.80
CA ILE A 35 1.13 2.16 11.61
C ILE A 35 0.16 3.32 11.87
N GLN A 36 0.70 4.53 11.82
CA GLN A 36 -0.08 5.77 11.94
C GLN A 36 -0.85 6.08 10.65
N LYS A 37 -0.20 5.99 9.49
CA LYS A 37 -0.79 6.23 8.17
C LYS A 37 0.04 5.59 7.07
N ILE A 38 -0.60 5.39 5.92
CA ILE A 38 0.05 4.89 4.70
C ILE A 38 -0.24 5.83 3.56
N ARG A 39 0.76 6.12 2.74
CA ARG A 39 0.60 6.89 1.51
C ARG A 39 1.09 6.09 0.31
N PHE A 40 0.17 5.80 -0.61
CA PHE A 40 0.48 5.23 -1.92
C PHE A 40 0.74 6.39 -2.88
N ASN A 41 1.99 6.50 -3.36
CA ASN A 41 2.37 7.51 -4.34
C ASN A 41 2.18 6.91 -5.74
N LEU A 42 1.01 7.17 -6.33
CA LEU A 42 0.66 6.77 -7.68
C LEU A 42 1.48 7.54 -8.73
N HIS A 43 1.46 7.06 -9.97
CA HIS A 43 2.08 7.78 -11.08
C HIS A 43 1.47 9.19 -11.24
N PRO A 44 2.24 10.23 -11.63
CA PRO A 44 1.75 11.61 -11.71
C PRO A 44 0.57 11.84 -12.67
N THR A 45 0.29 10.89 -13.57
CA THR A 45 -0.87 10.94 -14.48
C THR A 45 -2.21 10.72 -13.78
N PHE A 46 -2.20 10.15 -12.57
CA PHE A 46 -3.42 9.97 -11.79
C PHE A 46 -3.85 11.29 -11.14
N LYS A 47 -5.17 11.55 -11.12
CA LYS A 47 -5.73 12.63 -10.31
C LYS A 47 -5.46 12.34 -8.83
N TYR A 48 -4.94 13.33 -8.11
CA TYR A 48 -4.54 13.21 -6.70
C TYR A 48 -3.62 11.99 -6.47
N PRO A 49 -2.38 12.01 -7.00
CA PRO A 49 -1.53 10.82 -7.04
C PRO A 49 -1.03 10.38 -5.66
N LYS A 50 -1.10 11.25 -4.64
CA LYS A 50 -0.80 10.92 -3.25
C LYS A 50 -2.07 10.44 -2.56
N ARG A 51 -2.30 9.12 -2.54
CA ARG A 51 -3.47 8.51 -1.88
C ARG A 51 -3.12 8.10 -0.45
N GLY A 52 -4.04 8.28 0.50
CA GLY A 52 -3.87 7.82 1.89
C GLY A 52 -3.48 8.88 2.92
N GLU A 53 -3.41 10.16 2.54
CA GLU A 53 -3.23 11.25 3.53
C GLU A 53 -4.51 11.58 4.32
N VAL A 54 -5.70 11.15 3.87
CA VAL A 54 -7.00 11.46 4.51
C VAL A 54 -7.93 10.24 4.70
N CYS A 55 -7.83 9.20 3.85
CA CYS A 55 -8.86 8.13 3.80
C CYS A 55 -8.41 6.74 4.27
N VAL A 56 -7.13 6.52 4.59
CA VAL A 56 -6.60 5.18 4.90
C VAL A 56 -6.03 5.12 6.32
N CYS A 57 -6.79 5.66 7.26
CA CYS A 57 -6.43 5.69 8.68
C CYS A 57 -6.82 4.38 9.41
N VAL A 58 -7.61 3.52 8.77
CA VAL A 58 -8.09 2.25 9.33
C VAL A 58 -7.98 1.18 8.24
N PRO A 59 -7.54 -0.05 8.57
CA PRO A 59 -7.54 -1.16 7.62
C PRO A 59 -8.93 -1.41 7.01
N PRO A 60 -9.01 -1.89 5.75
CA PRO A 60 -7.89 -2.33 4.90
C PRO A 60 -7.13 -1.18 4.26
N TYR A 61 -5.79 -1.22 4.33
CA TYR A 61 -4.94 -0.23 3.64
C TYR A 61 -4.85 -0.55 2.15
N GLN A 62 -5.76 -0.01 1.36
CA GLN A 62 -5.85 -0.31 -0.08
C GLN A 62 -6.22 0.90 -0.94
N VAL A 63 -5.82 0.84 -2.21
CA VAL A 63 -6.27 1.75 -3.27
C VAL A 63 -6.77 0.91 -4.43
N ILE A 64 -7.96 1.25 -4.92
CA ILE A 64 -8.60 0.67 -6.09
C ILE A 64 -8.64 1.75 -7.16
N GLU A 65 -8.17 1.43 -8.36
CA GLU A 65 -8.07 2.35 -9.50
C GLU A 65 -8.08 1.57 -10.81
N SER A 66 -8.23 2.30 -11.92
CA SER A 66 -8.08 1.75 -13.27
C SER A 66 -6.86 2.35 -13.96
N GLY A 67 -6.19 1.59 -14.83
CA GLY A 67 -4.96 2.04 -15.48
C GLY A 67 -4.66 1.26 -16.76
N TYR A 68 -3.71 1.77 -17.55
CA TYR A 68 -3.30 1.15 -18.82
C TYR A 68 -1.84 0.66 -18.81
N GLY A 69 -1.04 1.04 -17.80
CA GLY A 69 0.37 0.68 -17.72
C GLY A 69 0.83 0.42 -16.29
N GLY A 70 1.85 -0.43 -16.17
CA GLY A 70 2.55 -0.67 -14.91
C GLY A 70 3.51 0.48 -14.55
N PHE A 71 3.81 0.65 -13.26
CA PHE A 71 4.65 1.72 -12.76
C PHE A 71 5.28 1.40 -11.40
N ASN A 72 6.37 2.11 -11.08
CA ASN A 72 6.96 2.11 -9.75
C ASN A 72 6.12 3.00 -8.82
N MET A 73 5.66 2.42 -7.73
CA MET A 73 4.83 3.05 -6.71
C MET A 73 5.57 3.08 -5.37
N PRO A 74 6.11 4.25 -4.97
CA PRO A 74 6.58 4.43 -3.60
C PRO A 74 5.41 4.33 -2.63
N VAL A 75 5.53 3.47 -1.63
CA VAL A 75 4.57 3.30 -0.53
C VAL A 75 5.24 3.80 0.74
N ASP A 76 4.80 4.96 1.22
CA ASP A 76 5.28 5.53 2.47
C ASP A 76 4.45 5.00 3.63
N ILE A 77 5.11 4.37 4.59
CA ILE A 77 4.52 3.87 5.83
C ILE A 77 5.01 4.77 6.95
N PHE A 78 4.08 5.33 7.72
CA PHE A 78 4.38 6.20 8.84
C PHE A 78 4.08 5.47 10.14
N PHE A 79 5.03 5.48 11.06
CA PHE A 79 4.96 4.84 12.36
C PHE A 79 4.93 5.90 13.45
N ASP A 80 4.14 5.65 14.50
CA ASP A 80 4.10 6.51 15.67
C ASP A 80 5.17 6.10 16.68
N TYR A 81 6.24 6.89 16.76
CA TYR A 81 7.30 6.78 17.76
C TYR A 81 7.11 7.83 18.87
N ASN A 82 6.08 7.63 19.69
CA ASN A 82 5.78 8.48 20.84
C ASN A 82 5.65 9.97 20.47
N GLY A 83 4.78 10.27 19.50
CA GLY A 83 4.55 11.63 19.00
C GLY A 83 5.51 12.07 17.89
N VAL A 84 6.56 11.28 17.60
CA VAL A 84 7.42 11.49 16.42
C VAL A 84 6.99 10.54 15.32
N SER A 85 6.56 11.08 14.17
CA SER A 85 6.21 10.27 13.00
C SER A 85 7.49 9.85 12.25
N LYS A 86 7.81 8.56 12.23
CA LYS A 86 8.91 8.02 11.41
C LYS A 86 8.39 7.42 10.12
N LYS A 87 9.07 7.67 9.01
CA LYS A 87 8.66 7.21 7.67
C LYS A 87 9.60 6.13 7.15
N LEU A 88 9.03 5.04 6.64
CA LEU A 88 9.69 4.04 5.79
C LEU A 88 9.07 4.12 4.39
N THR A 89 9.89 4.14 3.34
CA THR A 89 9.40 4.10 1.96
C THR A 89 9.76 2.75 1.34
N LEU A 90 8.75 2.01 0.89
CA LEU A 90 8.91 0.79 0.11
C LEU A 90 8.66 1.07 -1.36
N TYR A 91 9.51 0.58 -2.25
CA TYR A 91 9.31 0.72 -3.69
C TYR A 91 8.64 -0.54 -4.24
N TYR A 92 7.39 -0.39 -4.70
CA TYR A 92 6.59 -1.48 -5.24
C TYR A 92 6.36 -1.29 -6.73
N TYR A 93 6.71 -2.28 -7.57
CA TYR A 93 6.35 -2.25 -8.97
C TYR A 93 4.97 -2.87 -9.17
N LEU A 94 3.99 -2.06 -9.57
CA LEU A 94 2.67 -2.52 -9.99
C LEU A 94 2.74 -2.82 -11.49
N TYR A 95 2.53 -4.07 -11.87
CA TYR A 95 2.52 -4.50 -13.26
C TYR A 95 1.12 -4.95 -13.67
N LEU A 96 0.84 -4.88 -14.96
CA LEU A 96 -0.43 -5.30 -15.55
C LEU A 96 -0.18 -6.51 -16.44
N GLY A 97 -1.19 -7.35 -16.61
CA GLY A 97 -1.10 -8.61 -17.33
C GLY A 97 -2.42 -8.91 -18.02
N VAL A 98 -2.33 -9.55 -19.18
CA VAL A 98 -3.50 -9.81 -20.04
C VAL A 98 -4.35 -10.92 -19.44
N THR A 99 -3.79 -12.13 -19.31
CA THR A 99 -4.43 -13.30 -18.69
C THR A 99 -3.37 -14.30 -18.21
N PRO A 100 -3.53 -14.95 -17.05
CA PRO A 100 -4.63 -14.80 -16.10
C PRO A 100 -4.57 -13.46 -15.34
N ALA A 101 -5.64 -13.13 -14.61
CA ALA A 101 -5.63 -11.98 -13.70
C ALA A 101 -4.48 -12.11 -12.69
N ILE A 102 -3.82 -10.99 -12.41
CA ILE A 102 -2.69 -10.94 -11.48
C ILE A 102 -3.23 -11.00 -10.06
N SER A 103 -2.59 -11.85 -9.24
CA SER A 103 -2.70 -11.82 -7.79
C SER A 103 -1.31 -12.00 -7.18
N ASN A 104 -0.63 -10.88 -6.92
CA ASN A 104 0.75 -10.87 -6.44
C ASN A 104 0.82 -10.51 -4.95
N ILE A 105 1.49 -11.36 -4.17
CA ILE A 105 1.83 -11.12 -2.78
C ILE A 105 3.35 -10.95 -2.67
N ARG A 106 3.77 -9.81 -2.11
CA ARG A 106 5.16 -9.53 -1.77
C ARG A 106 5.24 -9.34 -0.26
N CYS A 107 6.01 -10.20 0.39
CA CYS A 107 6.27 -10.11 1.83
C CYS A 107 7.49 -9.22 2.07
N GLU A 108 7.38 -8.35 3.06
CA GLU A 108 8.45 -7.44 3.48
C GLU A 108 8.78 -7.70 4.94
N LYS A 109 10.07 -7.88 5.25
CA LYS A 109 10.55 -8.01 6.62
C LYS A 109 11.13 -6.68 7.06
N ILE A 110 10.46 -6.01 7.98
CA ILE A 110 10.93 -4.74 8.55
C ILE A 110 11.63 -5.04 9.87
N ILE A 111 12.85 -4.55 10.02
CA ILE A 111 13.65 -4.68 11.24
C ILE A 111 13.75 -3.31 11.90
N PHE A 112 13.22 -3.20 13.11
CA PHE A 112 13.38 -2.00 13.94
C PHE A 112 14.57 -2.20 14.88
N GLN A 113 15.62 -1.41 14.69
CA GLN A 113 16.80 -1.44 15.55
C GLN A 113 16.58 -0.59 16.79
N ASN A 114 16.80 -1.17 17.97
CA ASN A 114 16.64 -0.52 19.28
C ASN A 114 15.37 0.34 19.40
N PRO A 115 14.17 -0.22 19.15
CA PRO A 115 12.92 0.52 19.30
C PRO A 115 12.71 0.96 20.75
N SER A 116 12.05 2.11 20.94
CA SER A 116 11.68 2.57 22.29
C SER A 116 10.68 1.61 22.93
N GLU A 117 10.63 1.57 24.26
CA GLU A 117 9.65 0.73 24.99
C GLU A 117 8.21 1.03 24.56
N TYR A 118 7.89 2.30 24.31
CA TYR A 118 6.61 2.73 23.75
C TYR A 118 6.30 2.03 22.42
N PHE A 119 7.25 2.01 21.49
CA PHE A 119 7.05 1.40 20.19
C PHE A 119 7.02 -0.13 20.28
N CYS A 120 7.82 -0.73 21.17
CA CYS A 120 7.73 -2.16 21.47
C CYS A 120 6.33 -2.57 21.93
N LYS A 121 5.72 -1.81 22.85
CA LYS A 121 4.35 -2.07 23.31
C LYS A 121 3.34 -2.07 22.16
N LYS A 122 3.48 -1.16 21.18
CA LYS A 122 2.64 -1.12 19.97
C LYS A 122 2.91 -2.26 18.99
N LEU A 123 4.17 -2.69 18.85
CA LEU A 123 4.54 -3.81 17.98
C LEU A 123 4.00 -5.15 18.48
N PHE A 124 3.95 -5.34 19.80
CA PHE A 124 3.54 -6.59 20.44
C PHE A 124 2.13 -6.55 21.04
N SER A 125 1.40 -5.43 20.93
CA SER A 125 0.00 -5.38 21.36
C SER A 125 -0.84 -6.25 20.43
N SER A 126 -1.50 -7.25 21.02
CA SER A 126 -2.42 -8.16 20.33
C SER A 126 -3.83 -7.61 20.27
#